data_AF-A0A2V8IEU1-F1
#
_entry.id   AF-A0A2V8IEU1-F1
#
_cell.length_a   1.000
_cell.length_b   1.000
_cell.length_c   1.000
_cell.angle_alpha   90.00
_cell.angle_beta   90.00
_cell.angle_gamma   90.00
#
_symmetry.space_group_name_H-M   'P 1'
#
loop_
_entity.id
_entity.type
_entity.pdbx_description
1 polymer ?
#
loop_
_entity_poly.entity_id
_entity_poly.type
_entity_poly.pdbx_seq_one_letter_code
_entity_poly.pdbx_strand_id
1 'polypeptide(L)'
;MSSAAPSPSVTNFEGKVFQDADFEGALFQNKLTFRNAQFHGKTNFSRVKFEAPSDFTGAQFLGDVDFSGATFTEPLLFNKIRFAAKINFARAHFQHDAHFSESEFAAETDFSQATFHAWGLFNKSR
;
A
#
# COMPACT_ATOMS: atom_id res chain seq x y z
N MET A 1 29.22 7.67 -27.37
CA MET A 1 28.52 8.36 -26.27
C MET A 1 27.37 7.48 -25.85
N SER A 2 27.47 6.81 -24.69
CA SER A 2 26.40 5.93 -24.21
C SER A 2 25.37 6.78 -23.48
N SER A 3 24.18 6.93 -24.06
CA SER A 3 23.03 7.53 -23.39
C SER A 3 22.55 6.54 -22.34
N ALA A 4 22.85 6.78 -21.07
CA ALA A 4 22.18 6.08 -19.98
C ALA A 4 20.68 6.35 -20.11
N ALA A 5 19.86 5.30 -20.19
CA ALA A 5 18.42 5.44 -20.09
C ALA A 5 18.09 6.20 -18.79
N PRO A 6 17.11 7.14 -18.80
CA PRO A 6 16.69 7.80 -17.57
C PRO A 6 16.33 6.72 -16.55
N SER A 7 16.91 6.79 -15.35
CA SER A 7 16.53 5.89 -14.26
C SER A 7 15.02 6.01 -14.05
N PRO A 8 14.26 4.90 -13.90
CA PRO A 8 12.82 4.98 -13.69
C PRO A 8 12.55 5.88 -12.49
N SER A 9 11.74 6.91 -12.69
CA SER A 9 11.49 7.96 -11.70
C SER A 9 10.70 7.38 -10.54
N VAL A 10 11.37 7.01 -9.46
CA VAL A 10 10.71 6.52 -8.24
C VAL A 10 9.96 7.66 -7.59
N THR A 11 8.67 7.47 -7.31
CA THR A 11 7.92 8.38 -6.44
C THR A 11 8.28 8.06 -4.99
N ASN A 12 8.95 8.99 -4.32
CA ASN A 12 9.56 8.73 -3.01
C ASN A 12 8.89 9.55 -1.90
N PHE A 13 8.23 8.85 -0.99
CA PHE A 13 7.66 9.35 0.26
C PHE A 13 8.23 8.64 1.50
N GLU A 14 9.44 8.08 1.39
CA GLU A 14 10.11 7.43 2.51
C GLU A 14 10.26 8.37 3.70
N GLY A 15 9.86 7.89 4.88
CA GLY A 15 9.91 8.62 6.15
C GLY A 15 9.00 9.85 6.23
N LYS A 16 8.13 10.08 5.24
CA LYS A 16 7.22 11.24 5.24
C LYS A 16 6.10 11.05 6.24
N VAL A 17 5.62 12.18 6.75
CA VAL A 17 4.45 12.26 7.63
C VAL A 17 3.32 12.92 6.87
N PHE A 18 2.15 12.30 6.90
CA PHE A 18 0.92 12.79 6.29
C PHE A 18 -0.15 13.01 7.35
N GLN A 19 -1.03 13.98 7.12
CA GLN A 19 -2.21 14.25 7.93
C GLN A 19 -3.42 14.26 7.01
N ASP A 20 -4.41 13.43 7.29
CA ASP A 20 -5.66 13.29 6.53
C ASP A 20 -5.42 13.20 5.01
N ALA A 21 -4.62 12.21 4.61
CA ALA A 21 -4.11 12.10 3.25
C ALA A 21 -5.17 11.58 2.26
N ASP A 22 -5.24 12.19 1.08
CA ASP A 22 -6.19 11.80 0.04
C ASP A 22 -5.46 11.48 -1.27
N PHE A 23 -5.58 10.21 -1.69
CA PHE A 23 -5.08 9.65 -2.93
C PHE A 23 -6.21 8.96 -3.71
N GLU A 24 -7.47 9.35 -3.47
CA GLU A 24 -8.62 8.77 -4.16
C GLU A 24 -8.44 8.78 -5.68
N GLY A 25 -8.57 7.60 -6.30
CA GLY A 25 -8.47 7.45 -7.74
C GLY A 25 -7.09 7.77 -8.35
N ALA A 26 -6.06 7.97 -7.52
CA ALA A 26 -4.72 8.27 -8.02
C ALA A 26 -4.14 7.11 -8.85
N LEU A 27 -3.27 7.46 -9.80
CA LEU A 27 -2.57 6.51 -10.66
C LEU A 27 -1.06 6.63 -10.43
N PHE A 28 -0.46 5.57 -9.88
CA PHE A 28 0.98 5.46 -9.69
C PHE A 28 1.58 4.53 -10.73
N GLN A 29 2.12 5.11 -11.80
CA GLN A 29 2.69 4.38 -12.95
C GLN A 29 4.16 3.97 -12.75
N ASN A 30 4.84 4.63 -11.80
CA ASN A 30 6.22 4.35 -11.47
C ASN A 30 6.31 3.70 -10.10
N LYS A 31 7.47 3.08 -9.82
CA LYS A 31 7.77 2.55 -8.49
C LYS A 31 7.51 3.60 -7.42
N LEU A 32 6.88 3.17 -6.33
CA LEU A 32 6.44 4.03 -5.25
C LEU A 32 6.99 3.52 -3.92
N THR A 33 7.51 4.41 -3.08
CA THR A 33 7.92 4.06 -1.72
C THR A 33 7.26 4.97 -0.69
N PHE A 34 6.64 4.36 0.30
CA PHE A 34 6.18 4.93 1.57
C PHE A 34 6.89 4.25 2.74
N ARG A 35 8.10 3.72 2.52
CA ARG A 35 8.87 3.06 3.59
C ARG A 35 8.98 3.94 4.81
N ASN A 36 8.68 3.40 5.99
CA ASN A 36 8.71 4.13 7.26
C ASN A 36 7.88 5.44 7.29
N ALA A 37 6.94 5.63 6.36
CA ALA A 37 6.05 6.78 6.37
C ALA A 37 5.01 6.65 7.50
N GLN A 38 4.51 7.79 7.98
CA GLN A 38 3.48 7.86 9.00
C GLN A 38 2.26 8.59 8.46
N PHE A 39 1.09 7.99 8.60
CA PHE A 39 -0.18 8.57 8.20
C PHE A 39 -1.03 8.81 9.43
N HIS A 40 -1.23 10.08 9.76
CA HIS A 40 -2.08 10.55 10.84
C HIS A 40 -3.45 10.92 10.29
N GLY A 41 -4.49 10.66 11.07
CA GLY A 41 -5.87 10.87 10.62
C GLY A 41 -6.30 9.84 9.57
N LYS A 42 -7.35 10.17 8.82
CA LYS A 42 -7.94 9.25 7.83
C LYS A 42 -7.13 9.27 6.55
N THR A 43 -6.86 8.10 5.96
CA THR A 43 -6.18 8.03 4.66
C THR A 43 -7.08 7.39 3.61
N ASN A 44 -7.30 8.09 2.51
CA ASN A 44 -8.12 7.61 1.40
C ASN A 44 -7.23 7.16 0.23
N PHE A 45 -7.21 5.86 -0.02
CA PHE A 45 -6.65 5.20 -1.21
C PHE A 45 -7.75 4.53 -2.05
N SER A 46 -9.02 4.89 -1.86
CA SER A 46 -10.10 4.24 -2.59
C SER A 46 -9.94 4.44 -4.10
N ARG A 47 -10.16 3.36 -4.86
CA ARG A 47 -10.00 3.30 -6.33
C ARG A 47 -8.60 3.68 -6.86
N VAL A 48 -7.57 3.72 -6.02
CA VAL A 48 -6.19 3.94 -6.45
C VAL A 48 -5.72 2.81 -7.36
N LYS A 49 -4.81 3.11 -8.28
CA LYS A 49 -4.14 2.12 -9.13
C LYS A 49 -2.63 2.23 -8.97
N PHE A 50 -1.99 1.14 -8.54
CA PHE A 50 -0.55 0.98 -8.54
C PHE A 50 -0.15 0.07 -9.71
N GLU A 51 0.40 0.67 -10.77
CA GLU A 51 0.82 -0.04 -12.00
C GLU A 51 2.30 -0.48 -11.96
N ALA A 52 2.99 -0.20 -10.85
CA ALA A 52 4.38 -0.52 -10.62
C ALA A 52 4.58 -0.98 -9.17
N PRO A 53 5.70 -1.67 -8.86
CA PRO A 53 5.97 -2.15 -7.51
C PRO A 53 5.88 -1.04 -6.47
N SER A 54 5.19 -1.32 -5.37
CA SER A 54 4.96 -0.35 -4.29
C SER A 54 5.42 -0.90 -2.94
N ASP A 55 6.19 -0.08 -2.22
CA ASP A 55 6.82 -0.47 -0.96
C ASP A 55 6.37 0.42 0.20
N PHE A 56 5.63 -0.17 1.12
CA PHE A 56 5.14 0.44 2.36
C PHE A 56 5.80 -0.22 3.59
N THR A 57 6.96 -0.85 3.42
CA THR A 57 7.64 -1.55 4.50
C THR A 57 7.88 -0.62 5.69
N GLY A 58 7.42 -1.03 6.87
CA GLY A 58 7.53 -0.26 8.10
C GLY A 58 6.65 0.98 8.18
N ALA A 59 5.76 1.22 7.21
CA ALA A 59 4.81 2.34 7.27
C ALA A 59 3.83 2.16 8.46
N GLN A 60 3.30 3.28 8.96
CA GLN A 60 2.33 3.29 10.06
C GLN A 60 1.11 4.12 9.69
N PHE A 61 -0.05 3.49 9.77
CA PHE A 61 -1.35 4.15 9.64
C PHE A 61 -2.01 4.24 11.01
N LEU A 62 -2.19 5.48 11.49
CA LEU A 62 -2.67 5.76 12.84
C LEU A 62 -4.17 6.06 12.91
N GLY A 63 -4.81 6.29 11.76
CA GLY A 63 -6.27 6.40 11.61
C GLY A 63 -6.80 5.46 10.54
N ASP A 64 -8.11 5.54 10.29
CA ASP A 64 -8.80 4.64 9.35
C ASP A 64 -8.22 4.78 7.93
N VAL A 65 -8.09 3.65 7.24
CA VAL A 65 -7.57 3.61 5.86
C VAL A 65 -8.55 2.94 4.93
N ASP A 66 -8.84 3.60 3.81
CA ASP A 66 -9.72 3.06 2.78
C ASP A 66 -8.94 2.71 1.51
N PHE A 67 -8.80 1.42 1.20
CA PHE A 67 -8.29 0.88 -0.05
C PHE A 67 -9.42 0.26 -0.92
N SER A 68 -10.68 0.62 -0.68
CA SER A 68 -11.79 0.00 -1.39
C SER A 68 -11.71 0.24 -2.89
N GLY A 69 -11.86 -0.84 -3.67
CA GLY A 69 -11.70 -0.80 -5.13
C GLY A 69 -10.27 -0.52 -5.62
N ALA A 70 -9.26 -0.49 -4.75
CA ALA A 70 -7.87 -0.32 -5.15
C ALA A 70 -7.41 -1.47 -6.06
N THR A 71 -6.49 -1.17 -6.98
CA THR A 71 -5.88 -2.18 -7.86
C THR A 71 -4.36 -2.14 -7.73
N PHE A 72 -3.77 -3.29 -7.45
CA PHE A 72 -2.32 -3.51 -7.38
C PHE A 72 -1.96 -4.50 -8.48
N THR A 73 -1.37 -4.02 -9.59
CA THR A 73 -1.02 -4.88 -10.73
C THR A 73 0.34 -5.55 -10.59
N GLU A 74 1.16 -5.01 -9.69
CA GLU A 74 2.55 -5.39 -9.44
C GLU A 74 2.76 -5.68 -7.94
N PRO A 75 3.90 -6.28 -7.55
CA PRO A 75 4.18 -6.64 -6.16
C PRO A 75 3.95 -5.49 -5.17
N LEU A 76 3.23 -5.79 -4.09
CA LEU A 76 2.95 -4.88 -2.98
C LEU A 76 3.66 -5.36 -1.72
N LEU A 77 4.52 -4.51 -1.14
CA LEU A 77 5.26 -4.82 0.07
C LEU A 77 4.67 -4.06 1.27
N PHE A 78 4.01 -4.81 2.14
CA PHE A 78 3.46 -4.39 3.43
C PHE A 78 4.20 -5.07 4.60
N ASN A 79 5.47 -5.43 4.42
CA ASN A 79 6.24 -6.05 5.51
C ASN A 79 6.41 -5.07 6.68
N LYS A 80 6.21 -5.52 7.91
CA LYS A 80 6.31 -4.68 9.13
C LYS A 80 5.39 -3.46 9.12
N ILE A 81 4.37 -3.43 8.27
CA ILE A 81 3.38 -2.36 8.30
C ILE A 81 2.56 -2.45 9.59
N ARG A 82 2.16 -1.30 10.10
CA ARG A 82 1.23 -1.21 11.22
C ARG A 82 -0.01 -0.43 10.83
N PHE A 83 -1.18 -1.03 11.04
CA PHE A 83 -2.46 -0.36 10.98
C PHE A 83 -3.06 -0.33 12.38
N ALA A 84 -3.16 0.87 12.96
CA ALA A 84 -3.65 1.06 14.32
C ALA A 84 -5.20 1.17 14.39
N ALA A 85 -5.86 1.34 13.24
CA ALA A 85 -7.30 1.55 13.13
C ALA A 85 -7.87 0.72 11.96
N LYS A 86 -9.14 0.96 11.62
CA LYS A 86 -9.85 0.11 10.66
C LYS A 86 -9.26 0.23 9.26
N ILE A 87 -9.31 -0.87 8.52
CA ILE A 87 -8.88 -0.90 7.12
C ILE A 87 -10.00 -1.47 6.27
N ASN A 88 -10.25 -0.83 5.14
CA ASN A 88 -11.19 -1.30 4.15
C ASN A 88 -10.48 -1.69 2.86
N PHE A 89 -10.38 -2.98 2.57
CA PHE A 89 -9.94 -3.53 1.28
C PHE A 89 -11.12 -4.05 0.43
N ALA A 90 -12.36 -3.64 0.72
CA ALA A 90 -13.52 -4.15 0.00
C ALA A 90 -13.39 -3.93 -1.52
N ARG A 91 -13.55 -4.99 -2.30
CA ARG A 91 -13.38 -4.99 -3.77
C ARG A 91 -11.97 -4.60 -4.25
N ALA A 92 -10.94 -4.69 -3.41
CA ALA A 92 -9.56 -4.50 -3.84
C ALA A 92 -9.08 -5.68 -4.70
N HIS A 93 -8.22 -5.40 -5.69
CA HIS A 93 -7.69 -6.40 -6.62
C HIS A 93 -6.17 -6.47 -6.47
N PHE A 94 -5.67 -7.57 -5.92
CA PHE A 94 -4.24 -7.88 -5.83
C PHE A 94 -3.90 -8.85 -6.96
N GLN A 95 -3.38 -8.33 -8.07
CA GLN A 95 -3.10 -9.14 -9.27
C GLN A 95 -1.73 -9.83 -9.20
N HIS A 96 -0.86 -9.39 -8.28
CA HIS A 96 0.43 -10.00 -7.97
C HIS A 96 0.55 -10.20 -6.45
N ASP A 97 1.65 -10.84 -6.03
CA ASP A 97 1.97 -11.11 -4.63
C ASP A 97 1.86 -9.85 -3.74
N ALA A 98 1.19 -10.04 -2.61
CA ALA A 98 1.07 -9.03 -1.55
C ALA A 98 1.71 -9.57 -0.28
N HIS A 99 2.79 -8.94 0.16
CA HIS A 99 3.62 -9.43 1.26
C HIS A 99 3.31 -8.66 2.53
N PHE A 100 2.84 -9.36 3.57
CA PHE A 100 2.44 -8.77 4.85
C PHE A 100 3.29 -9.31 6.01
N SER A 101 4.53 -9.75 5.77
CA SER A 101 5.30 -10.41 6.83
C SER A 101 5.58 -9.47 8.01
N GLU A 102 5.43 -9.97 9.24
CA GLU A 102 5.62 -9.21 10.48
C GLU A 102 4.71 -7.97 10.61
N SER A 103 3.55 -7.97 9.96
CA SER A 103 2.58 -6.86 10.03
C SER A 103 1.69 -6.92 11.27
N GLU A 104 1.14 -5.76 11.65
CA GLU A 104 0.19 -5.61 12.77
C GLU A 104 -1.12 -4.98 12.26
N PHE A 105 -2.23 -5.70 12.47
CA PHE A 105 -3.59 -5.25 12.20
C PHE A 105 -4.34 -5.09 13.53
N ALA A 106 -4.28 -3.90 14.13
CA ALA A 106 -4.80 -3.70 15.49
C ALA A 106 -6.34 -3.65 15.57
N ALA A 107 -7.02 -3.55 14.44
CA ALA A 107 -8.47 -3.42 14.34
C ALA A 107 -9.03 -4.22 13.16
N GLU A 108 -10.36 -4.14 12.99
CA GLU A 108 -11.09 -4.81 11.93
C GLU A 108 -10.55 -4.44 10.54
N THR A 109 -10.35 -5.48 9.72
CA THR A 109 -9.94 -5.35 8.32
C THR A 109 -10.99 -6.02 7.45
N ASP A 110 -11.63 -5.24 6.57
CA ASP A 110 -12.63 -5.76 5.64
C ASP A 110 -11.98 -6.14 4.29
N PHE A 111 -12.08 -7.42 3.91
CA PHE A 111 -11.67 -7.93 2.59
C PHE A 111 -12.86 -8.36 1.72
N SER A 112 -14.07 -7.88 2.00
CA SER A 112 -15.28 -8.28 1.29
C SER A 112 -15.13 -8.08 -0.22
N GLN A 113 -15.30 -9.17 -0.98
CA GLN A 113 -15.12 -9.20 -2.43
C GLN A 113 -13.72 -8.81 -2.95
N ALA A 114 -12.69 -8.79 -2.09
CA ALA A 114 -11.31 -8.62 -2.55
C ALA A 114 -10.85 -9.87 -3.32
N THR A 115 -10.05 -9.68 -4.37
CA THR A 115 -9.46 -10.79 -5.13
C THR A 115 -7.95 -10.81 -4.97
N PHE A 116 -7.40 -12.01 -4.77
CA PHE A 116 -5.96 -12.27 -4.70
C PHE A 116 -5.62 -13.29 -5.79
N HIS A 117 -4.91 -12.84 -6.82
CA HIS A 117 -4.52 -13.68 -7.97
C HIS A 117 -3.13 -14.31 -7.81
N ALA A 118 -2.49 -14.04 -6.67
CA ALA A 118 -1.19 -14.60 -6.28
C ALA A 118 -1.17 -14.80 -4.75
N TRP A 119 -0.02 -15.14 -4.17
CA TRP A 119 0.04 -15.47 -2.76
C TRP A 119 -0.04 -14.23 -1.87
N GLY A 120 -0.95 -14.27 -0.89
CA GLY A 120 -0.89 -13.40 0.28
C GLY A 120 0.03 -14.01 1.33
N LEU A 121 1.18 -13.40 1.59
CA LEU A 121 2.19 -13.93 2.53
C LEU A 121 2.11 -13.21 3.88
N PHE A 122 1.41 -13.79 4.85
CA PHE A 122 1.14 -13.22 6.18
C PHE A 122 2.05 -13.76 7.30
N ASN A 123 3.31 -14.12 7.01
CA ASN A 123 4.18 -14.77 7.98
C ASN A 123 4.41 -13.91 9.25
N LYS A 124 4.16 -14.46 10.44
CA LYS A 124 4.29 -13.78 11.75
C LYS A 124 3.48 -12.48 11.89
N SER A 125 2.41 -12.33 11.14
CA SER A 125 1.47 -11.21 11.29
C SER A 125 0.53 -11.46 12.47
N ARG A 126 0.07 -10.39 13.11
CA ARG A 126 -0.86 -10.46 14.25
C ARG A 126 -2.03 -9.49 14.09
#